data_AF-A0A7Y8M8T9-F1
#
_entry.id   AF-A0A7Y8M8T9-F1
#
_cell.length_a   1.000
_cell.length_b   1.000
_cell.length_c   1.000
_cell.angle_alpha   90.00
_cell.angle_beta   90.00
_cell.angle_gamma   90.00
#
_symmetry.space_group_name_H-M   'P 1'
#
loop_
_entity.id
_entity.type
_entity.pdbx_description
1 polymer ?
#
loop_
_entity_poly.entity_id
_entity_poly.type
_entity_poly.pdbx_seq_one_letter_code
_entity_poly.pdbx_strand_id
1 'polypeptide(L)'
;VMVDYYGNLTPVPQVANVTLIDARTIGVQPWEKNMVGKVEKAIRDSDLGLNPATQGDIIRVPMPALTEERRRDLIKVVKGEGENARVAVRNVRRDANTALKDMVKNKTASEDEERRAQDDIQKLTDKFVAEIDKLLQAKEADLMAV
;
A
#
# COMPACT_ATOMS: atom_id res chain seq x y z
N VAL A 1 -10.50 -3.82 4.41
CA VAL A 1 -11.82 -4.44 4.70
C VAL A 1 -12.21 -4.08 6.13
N MET A 2 -13.37 -3.42 6.29
CA MET A 2 -13.90 -3.02 7.60
C MET A 2 -15.12 -3.89 7.93
N VAL A 3 -15.29 -4.24 9.19
CA VAL A 3 -16.41 -5.06 9.69
C VAL A 3 -17.15 -4.26 10.74
N ASP A 4 -18.48 -4.32 10.70
CA ASP A 4 -19.31 -3.75 11.76
C ASP A 4 -19.23 -4.61 13.04
N TYR A 5 -18.39 -4.16 13.97
CA TYR A 5 -18.26 -4.73 15.31
C TYR A 5 -19.07 -3.86 16.29
N TYR A 6 -20.21 -4.38 16.73
CA TYR A 6 -21.12 -3.72 17.68
C TYR A 6 -21.47 -2.24 17.34
N GLY A 7 -21.69 -1.93 16.06
CA GLY A 7 -22.06 -0.58 15.60
C GLY A 7 -20.88 0.29 15.18
N ASN A 8 -19.64 -0.20 15.36
CA ASN A 8 -18.42 0.50 14.95
C ASN A 8 -17.68 -0.27 13.85
N LEU A 9 -17.31 0.45 12.79
CA LEU A 9 -16.48 -0.09 11.72
C LEU A 9 -15.06 -0.36 12.23
N THR A 10 -14.71 -1.63 12.32
CA THR A 10 -13.42 -2.10 12.85
C THR A 10 -12.67 -2.91 11.77
N PRO A 11 -11.35 -2.73 11.60
CA PRO A 11 -10.55 -3.52 10.66
C PRO A 11 -10.61 -5.03 10.94
N VAL A 12 -10.71 -5.86 9.89
CA VAL A 12 -10.72 -7.34 9.99
C VAL A 12 -9.56 -7.90 10.86
N PRO A 13 -8.30 -7.45 10.75
CA PRO A 13 -7.20 -8.00 11.55
C PRO A 13 -7.34 -7.78 13.07
N GLN A 14 -8.20 -6.85 13.50
CA GLN A 14 -8.44 -6.61 14.92
C GLN A 14 -9.56 -7.52 15.47
N VAL A 15 -10.48 -7.97 14.63
CA VAL A 15 -11.62 -8.82 15.00
C VAL A 15 -11.44 -10.29 14.63
N ALA A 16 -10.39 -10.61 13.88
CA ALA A 16 -10.08 -11.97 13.45
C ALA A 16 -8.57 -12.20 13.29
N ASN A 17 -8.14 -13.42 13.56
CA ASN A 17 -6.82 -13.90 13.22
C ASN A 17 -6.75 -14.20 11.72
N VAL A 18 -5.76 -13.65 11.02
CA VAL A 18 -5.56 -13.84 9.57
C VAL A 18 -4.29 -14.65 9.36
N THR A 19 -4.44 -15.85 8.79
CA THR A 19 -3.34 -16.78 8.52
C THR A 19 -3.35 -17.21 7.06
N LEU A 20 -2.19 -17.59 6.52
CA LEU A 20 -2.11 -18.24 5.22
C LEU A 20 -2.27 -19.76 5.43
N ILE A 21 -3.34 -20.34 4.89
CA ILE A 21 -3.57 -21.80 4.95
C ILE A 21 -2.84 -22.48 3.80
N ASP A 22 -2.93 -21.91 2.59
CA ASP A 22 -2.14 -22.32 1.43
C ASP A 22 -1.74 -21.07 0.61
N ALA A 23 -0.85 -21.24 -0.38
CA ALA A 23 -0.36 -20.16 -1.26
C ALA A 23 -1.44 -19.31 -1.93
N ARG A 24 -2.68 -19.82 -2.03
CA ARG A 24 -3.86 -19.21 -2.63
C ARG A 24 -5.07 -19.16 -1.69
N THR A 25 -4.95 -19.57 -0.43
CA THR A 25 -6.08 -19.55 0.51
C THR A 25 -5.70 -18.87 1.82
N ILE A 26 -6.40 -17.77 2.11
CA ILE A 26 -6.28 -17.06 3.38
C ILE A 26 -7.31 -17.65 4.36
N GLY A 27 -6.87 -18.04 5.55
CA GLY A 27 -7.72 -18.36 6.68
C GLY A 27 -8.00 -17.12 7.51
N VAL A 28 -9.27 -16.82 7.73
CA VAL A 28 -9.70 -15.76 8.65
C VAL A 28 -10.52 -16.43 9.76
N GLN A 29 -10.02 -16.39 10.99
CA GLN A 29 -10.68 -16.96 12.16
C GLN A 29 -11.08 -15.82 13.12
N PRO A 30 -12.36 -15.41 13.14
CA PRO A 30 -12.87 -14.43 14.09
C PRO A 30 -12.70 -14.90 15.53
N TRP A 31 -12.44 -13.95 16.44
CA TRP A 31 -12.34 -14.27 17.87
C TRP A 31 -13.69 -14.70 18.46
N GLU A 32 -14.79 -14.22 17.87
CA GLU A 32 -16.16 -14.54 18.29
C GLU A 32 -16.96 -15.19 17.15
N LYS A 33 -17.71 -16.25 17.48
CA LYS A 33 -18.49 -17.03 16.50
C LYS A 33 -19.64 -16.25 15.87
N ASN A 34 -20.25 -15.32 16.62
CA ASN A 34 -21.29 -14.41 16.14
C ASN A 34 -20.79 -13.46 15.03
N MET A 35 -19.48 -13.20 14.97
CA MET A 35 -18.87 -12.29 14.00
C MET A 35 -18.56 -12.98 12.67
N VAL A 36 -18.61 -14.31 12.59
CA VAL A 36 -18.30 -15.09 11.37
C VAL A 36 -19.11 -14.61 10.17
N GLY A 37 -20.43 -14.47 10.31
CA GLY A 37 -21.30 -14.01 9.22
C GLY A 37 -21.04 -12.55 8.82
N LYS A 38 -20.69 -11.68 9.78
CA LYS A 38 -20.37 -10.27 9.49
C LYS A 38 -19.03 -10.12 8.78
N VAL A 39 -18.02 -10.88 9.20
CA VAL A 39 -16.69 -10.91 8.59
C VAL A 39 -16.77 -11.52 7.18
N GLU A 40 -17.51 -12.61 7.00
CA GLU A 40 -17.75 -13.23 5.69
C GLU A 40 -18.39 -12.23 4.72
N LYS A 41 -19.46 -11.55 5.16
CA LYS A 41 -20.14 -10.54 4.35
C LYS A 41 -19.22 -9.37 4.00
N ALA A 42 -18.46 -8.84 4.97
CA ALA A 42 -17.52 -7.75 4.72
C ALA A 42 -16.42 -8.12 3.71
N ILE A 43 -15.94 -9.38 3.72
CA ILE A 43 -14.95 -9.86 2.75
C ILE A 43 -15.59 -10.04 1.36
N ARG A 44 -16.80 -10.59 1.28
CA ARG A 44 -17.53 -10.75 0.01
C ARG A 44 -17.89 -9.42 -0.64
N ASP A 45 -18.37 -8.46 0.16
CA ASP A 45 -18.78 -7.13 -0.29
C ASP A 45 -17.58 -6.18 -0.50
N SER A 46 -16.35 -6.66 -0.24
CA SER A 46 -15.14 -5.89 -0.53
C SER A 46 -14.84 -5.85 -2.03
N ASP A 47 -14.22 -4.78 -2.49
CA ASP A 47 -13.76 -4.59 -3.89
C ASP A 47 -12.66 -5.58 -4.33
N LEU A 48 -12.38 -6.60 -3.51
CA LEU A 48 -11.40 -7.64 -3.77
C LEU A 48 -11.95 -8.78 -4.65
N GLY A 49 -13.28 -8.88 -4.83
CA GLY A 49 -13.90 -9.91 -5.67
C GLY A 49 -13.66 -11.34 -5.17
N LEU A 50 -13.55 -11.49 -3.85
CA LEU A 50 -13.26 -12.76 -3.19
C LEU A 50 -14.55 -13.45 -2.77
N ASN A 51 -14.60 -14.77 -2.93
CA ASN A 51 -15.72 -15.60 -2.47
C ASN A 51 -15.32 -16.38 -1.22
N PRO A 52 -15.51 -15.82 -0.01
CA PRO A 52 -15.22 -16.53 1.22
C PRO A 52 -16.14 -17.75 1.40
N ALA A 53 -15.57 -18.84 1.89
CA ALA A 53 -16.24 -20.08 2.23
C ALA A 53 -16.02 -20.40 3.71
N THR A 54 -17.10 -20.39 4.49
CA THR A 54 -17.06 -20.64 5.93
C THR A 54 -17.08 -22.14 6.22
N GLN A 55 -16.13 -22.63 7.01
CA GLN A 55 -16.09 -23.98 7.56
C GLN A 55 -16.05 -23.91 9.09
N GLY A 56 -17.21 -23.97 9.73
CA GLY A 56 -17.33 -23.81 11.18
C GLY A 56 -16.92 -22.41 11.62
N ASP A 57 -15.86 -22.32 12.42
CA ASP A 57 -15.34 -21.04 12.94
C ASP A 57 -14.25 -20.41 12.05
N ILE A 58 -13.85 -21.07 10.96
CA ILE A 58 -12.80 -20.59 10.05
C ILE A 58 -13.42 -20.19 8.71
N ILE A 59 -13.14 -18.97 8.27
CA ILE A 59 -13.51 -18.45 6.95
C ILE A 59 -12.32 -18.65 6.01
N ARG A 60 -12.47 -19.51 5.00
CA ARG A 60 -11.48 -19.69 3.95
C ARG A 60 -11.75 -18.72 2.82
N VAL A 61 -10.78 -17.88 2.49
CA VAL A 61 -10.86 -16.92 1.40
C VAL A 61 -9.92 -17.40 0.30
N PRO A 62 -10.42 -18.22 -0.66
CA PRO A 62 -9.63 -18.56 -1.82
C PRO A 62 -9.39 -17.30 -2.64
N MET A 63 -8.11 -16.98 -2.87
CA MET A 63 -7.73 -15.98 -3.85
C MET A 63 -7.93 -16.61 -5.24
N PRO A 64 -8.90 -16.11 -6.03
CA PRO A 64 -9.05 -16.58 -7.39
C PRO A 64 -7.74 -16.35 -8.15
N ALA A 65 -7.42 -17.24 -9.08
CA ALA A 65 -6.28 -17.01 -9.96
C ALA A 65 -6.45 -15.64 -10.60
N LEU A 66 -5.44 -14.78 -10.45
CA LEU A 66 -5.42 -13.49 -11.13
C LEU A 66 -5.49 -13.78 -12.63
N THR A 67 -6.67 -13.61 -13.23
CA THR A 67 -6.85 -13.70 -14.67
C THR A 67 -5.91 -12.69 -15.33
N GLU A 68 -5.52 -12.95 -16.58
CA GLU A 68 -4.61 -12.04 -17.29
C GLU A 68 -5.17 -10.60 -17.36
N GLU A 69 -6.50 -10.48 -17.44
CA GLU A 69 -7.23 -9.21 -17.36
C GLU A 69 -7.07 -8.52 -15.99
N ARG A 70 -7.23 -9.26 -14.88
CA ARG A 70 -7.05 -8.68 -13.53
C ARG A 70 -5.59 -8.34 -13.24
N ARG A 71 -4.62 -9.11 -13.75
CA ARG A 71 -3.19 -8.78 -13.68
C ARG A 71 -2.90 -7.46 -14.41
N ARG A 72 -3.46 -7.28 -15.63
CA ARG A 72 -3.32 -6.03 -16.39
C ARG A 72 -3.89 -4.83 -15.66
N ASP A 73 -5.05 -4.97 -15.02
CA ASP A 73 -5.63 -3.86 -14.25
C ASP A 73 -4.83 -3.55 -12.99
N LEU A 74 -4.29 -4.56 -12.29
CA LEU A 74 -3.38 -4.33 -11.16
C LEU A 74 -2.08 -3.64 -11.58
N ILE A 75 -1.53 -3.98 -12.76
CA ILE A 75 -0.35 -3.29 -13.31
C ILE A 75 -0.65 -1.80 -13.54
N LYS A 76 -1.86 -1.44 -14.04
CA LYS A 76 -2.25 -0.02 -14.19
C LYS A 76 -2.28 0.70 -12.85
N VAL A 77 -2.83 0.07 -11.82
CA VAL A 77 -2.89 0.64 -10.46
C VAL A 77 -1.48 0.83 -9.90
N VAL A 78 -0.60 -0.18 -10.01
CA VAL A 78 0.79 -0.10 -9.56
C VAL A 78 1.56 1.01 -10.28
N LYS A 79 1.35 1.17 -11.59
CA LYS A 79 1.92 2.29 -12.35
C LYS A 79 1.42 3.65 -11.88
N GLY A 80 0.12 3.75 -11.57
CA GLY A 80 -0.48 4.96 -11.01
C GLY A 80 0.13 5.33 -9.65
N GLU A 81 0.27 4.36 -8.75
CA GLU A 81 0.91 4.56 -7.45
C GLU A 81 2.39 4.95 -7.58
N GLY A 82 3.13 4.34 -8.51
CA GLY A 82 4.50 4.73 -8.81
C GLY A 82 4.64 6.17 -9.25
N GLU A 83 3.74 6.65 -10.13
CA GLU A 83 3.78 8.06 -10.55
C GLU A 83 3.41 9.01 -9.41
N ASN A 84 2.40 8.66 -8.60
CA ASN A 84 2.05 9.44 -7.41
C ASN A 84 3.23 9.54 -6.43
N ALA A 85 3.96 8.44 -6.20
CA ALA A 85 5.16 8.43 -5.37
C ALA A 85 6.27 9.33 -5.94
N ARG A 86 6.51 9.28 -7.27
CA ARG A 86 7.47 10.17 -7.94
C ARG A 86 7.08 11.64 -7.83
N VAL A 87 5.80 11.96 -7.99
CA VAL A 87 5.27 13.32 -7.82
C VAL A 87 5.46 13.79 -6.37
N ALA A 88 5.16 12.96 -5.38
CA ALA A 88 5.36 13.28 -3.97
C ALA A 88 6.84 13.59 -3.66
N VAL A 89 7.77 12.77 -4.13
CA VAL A 89 9.22 13.01 -3.97
C VAL A 89 9.64 14.35 -4.60
N ARG A 90 9.13 14.68 -5.80
CA ARG A 90 9.41 15.97 -6.46
C ARG A 90 8.83 17.17 -5.70
N ASN A 91 7.65 17.01 -5.09
CA ASN A 91 7.04 18.04 -4.25
C ASN A 91 7.85 18.28 -2.99
N VAL A 92 8.25 17.23 -2.27
CA VAL A 92 9.12 17.33 -1.09
C VAL A 92 10.44 18.02 -1.42
N ARG A 93 11.05 17.71 -2.58
CA ARG A 93 12.25 18.41 -3.05
C ARG A 93 11.99 19.91 -3.22
N ARG A 94 10.87 20.29 -3.84
CA ARG A 94 10.51 21.70 -4.06
C ARG A 94 10.30 22.43 -2.73
N ASP A 95 9.62 21.80 -1.78
CA ASP A 95 9.36 22.36 -0.46
C ASP A 95 10.67 22.53 0.33
N ALA A 96 11.55 21.53 0.31
CA ALA A 96 12.87 21.61 0.92
C ALA A 96 13.73 22.74 0.30
N ASN A 97 13.74 22.88 -1.03
CA ASN A 97 14.45 23.97 -1.71
C ASN A 97 13.86 25.35 -1.39
N THR A 98 12.54 25.43 -1.17
CA THR A 98 11.89 26.68 -0.77
C THR A 98 12.26 27.05 0.66
N ALA A 99 12.24 26.07 1.57
CA ALA A 99 12.67 26.25 2.95
C ALA A 99 14.14 26.71 3.05
N LEU A 100 15.04 26.14 2.24
CA LEU A 100 16.44 26.58 2.19
C LEU A 100 16.56 28.05 1.76
N LYS A 101 15.83 28.47 0.72
CA LYS A 101 15.82 29.87 0.27
C LYS A 101 15.32 30.83 1.35
N ASP A 102 14.31 30.42 2.11
CA ASP A 102 13.77 31.22 3.21
C ASP A 102 14.74 31.28 4.41
N MET A 103 15.49 30.21 4.69
CA MET A 103 16.56 30.22 5.69
C MET A 103 17.70 31.18 5.32
N VAL A 104 18.08 31.27 4.04
CA VAL A 104 19.08 32.25 3.58
C VAL A 104 18.56 33.68 3.71
N LYS A 105 17.30 33.95 3.35
CA LYS A 105 16.67 35.27 3.55
C LYS A 105 16.62 35.67 5.03
N ASN A 106 16.34 34.72 5.91
CA ASN A 106 16.28 34.92 7.36
C ASN A 106 17.68 34.97 8.01
N LYS A 107 18.76 34.87 7.22
CA LYS A 107 20.17 34.84 7.66
C LYS A 107 20.46 33.73 8.67
N THR A 108 19.67 32.66 8.68
CA THR A 108 19.89 31.47 9.52
C THR A 108 20.81 30.46 8.84
N ALA A 109 21.10 30.62 7.55
CA ALA A 109 22.04 29.81 6.78
C ALA A 109 22.83 30.69 5.80
N SER A 110 24.04 30.27 5.44
CA SER A 110 24.86 30.91 4.40
C SER A 110 24.53 30.42 2.98
N GLU A 111 24.89 31.19 1.95
CA GLU A 111 24.73 30.78 0.54
C GLU A 111 25.55 29.50 0.21
N ASP A 112 26.70 29.32 0.87
CA ASP A 112 27.52 28.11 0.72
C ASP A 112 26.85 26.86 1.32
N GLU A 113 26.14 27.01 2.43
CA GLU A 113 25.36 25.93 3.05
C GLU A 113 24.11 25.61 2.23
N GLU A 114 23.42 26.62 1.68
CA GLU A 114 22.31 26.41 0.74
C GLU A 114 22.74 25.54 -0.44
N ARG A 115 23.89 25.87 -1.05
CA ARG A 115 24.38 25.17 -2.23
C ARG A 115 24.71 23.71 -1.93
N ARG A 116 25.38 23.43 -0.79
CA ARG A 116 25.65 22.06 -0.34
C ARG A 116 24.37 21.30 -0.03
N ALA A 117 23.43 21.92 0.66
CA ALA A 117 22.16 21.29 1.02
C ALA A 117 21.30 20.99 -0.22
N GLN A 118 21.32 21.86 -1.24
CA GLN A 118 20.65 21.60 -2.52
C GLN A 118 21.25 20.38 -3.24
N ASP A 119 22.59 20.26 -3.28
CA ASP A 119 23.25 19.09 -3.87
C ASP A 119 22.88 17.80 -3.14
N ASP A 120 22.81 17.82 -1.82
CA ASP A 120 22.44 16.65 -1.01
C ASP A 120 20.96 16.29 -1.15
N ILE A 121 20.07 17.28 -1.19
CA ILE A 121 18.64 17.09 -1.52
C ILE A 121 18.49 16.45 -2.89
N GLN A 122 19.26 16.91 -3.89
CA GLN A 122 19.20 16.36 -5.25
C GLN A 122 19.66 14.89 -5.26
N LYS A 123 20.78 14.56 -4.61
CA LYS A 123 21.25 13.16 -4.47
C LYS A 123 20.22 12.27 -3.78
N LEU A 124 19.60 12.75 -2.70
CA LEU A 124 18.56 12.00 -1.99
C LEU A 124 17.32 11.78 -2.87
N THR A 125 16.90 12.82 -3.60
CA THR A 125 15.79 12.74 -4.55
C THR A 125 16.07 11.66 -5.59
N ASP A 126 17.25 11.70 -6.23
CA ASP A 126 17.63 10.75 -7.28
C ASP A 126 17.70 9.31 -6.74
N LYS A 127 18.21 9.13 -5.52
CA LYS A 127 18.22 7.83 -4.84
C LYS A 127 16.81 7.27 -4.65
N PHE A 128 15.89 8.06 -4.11
CA PHE A 128 14.53 7.58 -3.84
C PHE A 128 13.72 7.38 -5.13
N VAL A 129 13.94 8.18 -6.16
CA VAL A 129 13.34 7.94 -7.49
C VAL A 129 13.81 6.58 -8.05
N ALA A 130 15.11 6.29 -7.99
CA ALA A 130 15.64 5.00 -8.43
C ALA A 130 15.11 3.82 -7.61
N GLU A 131 14.90 4.00 -6.30
CA GLU A 131 14.32 2.99 -5.43
C GLU A 131 12.85 2.71 -5.75
N ILE A 132 12.06 3.76 -6.03
CA ILE A 132 10.68 3.63 -6.51
C ILE A 132 10.64 2.84 -7.82
N ASP A 133 11.49 3.17 -8.79
CA ASP A 133 11.54 2.47 -10.08
C ASP A 133 11.89 0.99 -9.91
N LYS A 134 12.84 0.68 -9.02
CA LYS A 134 13.23 -0.71 -8.71
C LYS A 134 12.09 -1.50 -8.07
N LEU A 135 11.38 -0.91 -7.11
CA LEU A 135 10.22 -1.54 -6.47
C LEU A 135 9.08 -1.75 -7.47
N LEU A 136 8.86 -0.80 -8.37
CA LEU A 136 7.83 -0.88 -9.40
C LEU A 136 8.14 -2.01 -10.38
N GLN A 137 9.37 -2.11 -10.88
CA GLN A 137 9.80 -3.21 -11.75
C GLN A 137 9.70 -4.57 -11.05
N ALA A 138 10.13 -4.66 -9.79
CA ALA A 138 10.01 -5.90 -9.03
C ALA A 138 8.53 -6.31 -8.87
N LYS A 139 7.64 -5.35 -8.63
CA LYS A 139 6.21 -5.64 -8.48
C LYS A 139 5.51 -5.98 -9.79
N GLU A 140 5.91 -5.35 -10.90
CA GLU A 140 5.44 -5.73 -12.24
C GLU A 140 5.88 -7.15 -12.61
N ALA A 141 7.13 -7.52 -12.31
CA ALA A 141 7.63 -8.87 -12.53
C ALA A 141 6.88 -9.90 -11.67
N ASP A 142 6.63 -9.59 -10.40
CA ASP A 142 5.86 -10.43 -9.47
C ASP A 142 4.40 -10.63 -9.93
N LEU A 143 3.75 -9.58 -10.46
CA LEU A 143 2.40 -9.66 -11.02
C LEU A 143 2.33 -10.48 -12.31
N MET A 144 3.42 -10.54 -13.07
CA MET A 144 3.52 -11.30 -14.32
C MET A 144 4.03 -12.73 -14.10
N ALA A 145 4.79 -12.99 -13.04
CA ALA A 145 5.22 -14.31 -12.65
C ALA A 145 4.02 -15.21 -12.32
N VAL A 146 4.13 -16.49 -12.67
CA VAL A 146 3.10 -17.53 -12.46
C VAL A 146 3.58 -18.49 -11.39
#